data_AF-A0A8T4FJP1-F1
#
_entry.id   AF-A0A8T4FJP1-F1
#
_cell.length_a   1.000
_cell.length_b   1.000
_cell.length_c   1.000
_cell.angle_alpha   90.00
_cell.angle_beta   90.00
_cell.angle_gamma   90.00
#
_symmetry.space_group_name_H-M   'P 1'
#
loop_
_entity.id
_entity.type
_entity.pdbx_description
1 polymer ?
#
loop_
_entity_poly.entity_id
_entity_poly.type
_entity_poly.pdbx_seq_one_letter_code
_entity_poly.pdbx_strand_id
1 'polypeptide(L)' 'MQSIINEALKHAEYDVGSKKATIVGGDDDFLGQPRIVIVGCGGAGNNTINRLYHMKVKGAETIAV' A
#
# COMPACT_ATOMS: atom_id res chain seq x y z
N MET A 1 19.73 -13.28 32.14
CA MET A 1 18.51 -13.99 31.70
C MET A 1 17.31 -13.05 31.60
N GLN A 2 17.05 -12.21 32.61
CA GLN A 2 15.97 -11.20 32.56
C GLN A 2 16.14 -10.16 31.44
N SER A 3 17.37 -9.82 31.07
CA SER A 3 17.66 -8.86 29.97
C SER A 3 17.13 -9.32 28.60
N ILE A 4 17.24 -10.62 28.29
CA ILE A 4 16.77 -11.18 27.01
C ILE A 4 15.24 -11.16 26.93
N ILE A 5 14.58 -11.43 28.05
CA ILE A 5 13.12 -11.40 28.16
C ILE A 5 12.63 -9.95 27.99
N ASN A 6 13.32 -8.99 28.62
CA ASN A 6 12.98 -7.58 28.52
C ASN A 6 13.18 -7.01 27.11
N GLU A 7 14.26 -7.41 26.41
CA GLU A 7 14.46 -7.00 25.02
C GLU A 7 13.40 -7.60 24.09
N ALA A 8 13.09 -8.89 24.25
CA ALA A 8 12.03 -9.53 23.46
C ALA A 8 10.66 -8.86 23.67
N LEU A 9 10.33 -8.52 24.92
CA LEU A 9 9.09 -7.80 25.25
C LEU A 9 9.09 -6.40 24.62
N LYS A 10 10.21 -5.67 24.71
CA LYS A 10 10.36 -4.34 24.14
C LYS A 10 10.22 -4.35 22.62
N HIS A 11 10.80 -5.34 21.93
CA HIS A 11 10.63 -5.51 20.48
C HIS A 11 9.20 -5.89 20.09
N ALA A 12 8.53 -6.74 20.88
CA ALA A 12 7.12 -7.04 20.67
C ALA A 12 6.24 -5.79 20.81
N GLU A 13 6.52 -4.95 21.81
CA GLU A 13 5.85 -3.66 21.99
C GLU A 13 6.14 -2.67 20.86
N TYR A 14 7.36 -2.64 20.30
CA TYR A 14 7.68 -1.82 19.12
C TYR A 14 6.98 -2.31 17.84
N ASP A 15 6.80 -3.62 17.68
CA ASP A 15 6.11 -4.19 16.53
C ASP A 15 4.59 -3.95 16.61
N VAL A 16 4.01 -4.06 17.81
CA VAL A 16 2.61 -3.67 18.08
C VAL A 16 2.44 -2.15 18.00
N GLY A 17 3.41 -1.37 18.49
CA GLY A 17 3.42 0.09 18.50
C GLY A 17 3.62 0.70 17.11
N SER A 18 4.45 0.11 16.25
CA SER A 18 4.57 0.50 14.84
C SER A 18 3.29 0.15 14.09
N LYS A 19 2.67 -1.00 14.39
CA LYS A 19 1.33 -1.32 13.90
C LYS A 19 0.29 -0.32 14.39
N LYS A 20 0.42 0.21 15.63
CA LYS A 20 -0.51 1.17 16.26
C LYS A 20 -0.29 2.64 15.87
N ALA A 21 0.93 3.05 15.60
CA ALA A 21 1.29 4.42 15.20
C ALA A 21 0.86 4.73 13.76
N THR A 22 0.65 3.70 12.93
CA THR A 22 -0.04 3.84 11.63
C THR A 22 -1.56 4.03 11.77
N ILE A 23 -2.14 3.81 12.96
CA ILE A 23 -3.61 3.81 13.21
C ILE A 23 -4.11 5.18 13.71
N VAL A 24 -3.22 6.12 14.07
CA VAL A 24 -3.65 7.43 14.56
C VAL A 24 -3.74 8.43 13.40
N GLY A 25 -4.69 8.23 12.49
CA GLY A 25 -4.93 9.15 11.39
C GLY A 25 -5.96 8.72 10.36
N GLY A 26 -7.22 8.48 10.79
CA GLY A 26 -8.40 8.47 9.92
C GLY A 26 -8.53 7.30 8.96
N ASP A 27 -9.66 6.59 9.05
CA ASP A 27 -10.17 5.59 8.10
C ASP A 27 -9.53 4.19 8.18
N ASP A 28 -10.18 3.33 8.98
CA ASP A 28 -9.91 1.89 9.19
C ASP A 28 -9.90 1.01 7.91
N ASP A 29 -10.20 1.57 6.73
CA ASP A 29 -10.25 0.84 5.45
C ASP A 29 -8.90 0.81 4.69
N PHE A 30 -7.88 1.57 5.14
CA PHE A 30 -6.65 1.76 4.34
C PHE A 30 -5.42 0.94 4.80
N LEU A 31 -5.52 0.20 5.90
CA LEU A 31 -4.44 -0.63 6.42
C LEU A 31 -4.31 -1.92 5.61
N GLY A 32 -3.51 -1.89 4.55
CA GLY A 32 -3.12 -3.07 3.78
C GLY A 32 -3.48 -3.06 2.29
N GLN A 33 -4.06 -1.97 1.77
CA GLN A 33 -4.37 -1.89 0.35
C GLN A 33 -3.23 -1.20 -0.42
N PRO A 34 -2.50 -1.91 -1.29
CA PRO A 34 -1.40 -1.32 -2.05
C PRO A 34 -1.94 -0.28 -3.05
N ARG A 35 -1.24 0.86 -3.16
CA ARG A 35 -1.52 1.84 -4.21
C ARG A 35 -0.90 1.36 -5.53
N ILE A 36 -1.73 0.92 -6.47
CA ILE A 36 -1.29 0.43 -7.78
C ILE A 36 -1.45 1.54 -8.83
N VAL A 37 -0.39 1.79 -9.60
CA VAL A 37 -0.39 2.76 -10.70
C VAL A 37 0.11 2.07 -11.97
N ILE A 38 -0.60 2.26 -13.07
CA ILE A 38 -0.28 1.73 -14.39
C ILE A 38 0.02 2.89 -15.32
N VAL A 39 1.23 2.94 -15.87
CA VAL A 39 1.67 4.00 -16.78
C VAL A 39 1.88 3.42 -18.18
N GLY A 40 1.11 3.89 -19.15
CA GLY A 40 1.33 3.64 -20.57
C GLY A 40 2.20 4.73 -21.16
N CYS A 41 3.26 4.37 -21.86
CA CYS A 41 4.12 5.30 -22.59
C CYS A 41 4.05 5.04 -24.09
N GLY A 42 3.87 6.10 -24.88
CA GLY A 42 3.84 6.04 -26.35
C GLY A 42 2.54 5.45 -26.92
N GLY A 43 2.46 5.34 -28.24
CA GLY A 43 1.19 5.02 -28.93
C GLY A 43 0.57 3.68 -28.52
N ALA A 44 1.38 2.62 -28.41
CA ALA A 44 0.90 1.31 -27.97
C ALA A 44 0.51 1.29 -26.48
N GLY A 45 1.28 1.98 -25.64
CA GLY A 45 0.98 2.13 -24.21
C GLY A 45 -0.35 2.86 -23.99
N ASN A 46 -0.56 3.96 -24.70
CA ASN A 46 -1.76 4.78 -24.57
C ASN A 46 -3.01 4.05 -25.08
N ASN A 47 -2.88 3.24 -26.14
CA ASN A 47 -3.98 2.37 -26.57
C ASN A 47 -4.32 1.30 -25.52
N THR A 48 -3.31 0.75 -24.83
CA THR A 48 -3.51 -0.23 -23.76
C THR A 48 -4.20 0.40 -22.55
N ILE A 49 -3.77 1.60 -22.13
CA ILE A 49 -4.43 2.38 -21.08
C ILE A 49 -5.87 2.71 -21.46
N ASN A 50 -6.11 3.12 -22.70
CA ASN A 50 -7.46 3.40 -23.20
C ASN A 50 -8.38 2.18 -23.07
N ARG A 51 -7.89 0.98 -23.37
CA ARG A 51 -8.66 -0.26 -23.18
C ARG A 51 -8.92 -0.56 -21.71
N LEU A 52 -7.89 -0.45 -20.85
CA LEU A 52 -8.01 -0.65 -19.40
C LEU A 52 -9.05 0.30 -18.78
N TYR A 53 -9.07 1.55 -19.26
CA TYR A 53 -10.06 2.55 -18.86
C TYR A 53 -11.49 2.12 -19.21
N HIS A 54 -11.73 1.68 -20.45
CA HIS A 54 -13.06 1.22 -20.89
C HIS A 54 -13.51 -0.08 -20.20
N MET A 55 -12.58 -0.95 -19.85
CA MET A 55 -12.85 -2.17 -19.08
C MET A 55 -13.14 -1.88 -17.60
N LYS A 56 -12.97 -0.63 -17.12
CA LYS A 56 -13.22 -0.20 -15.74
C LYS A 56 -12.44 -1.03 -14.72
N VAL A 57 -11.14 -1.21 -14.97
CA VAL A 57 -10.24 -1.88 -14.01
C VAL A 57 -10.28 -1.13 -12.68
N LYS A 58 -10.56 -1.86 -11.60
CA LYS A 58 -10.65 -1.31 -10.24
C LYS A 58 -9.32 -1.49 -9.49
N GLY A 59 -9.05 -0.59 -8.55
CA GLY A 59 -7.90 -0.70 -7.66
C GLY A 59 -6.56 -0.30 -8.28
N ALA A 60 -6.56 0.28 -9.48
CA ALA A 60 -5.37 0.81 -10.12
C ALA A 60 -5.67 2.17 -10.76
N GLU A 61 -4.76 3.13 -10.54
CA GLU A 61 -4.76 4.41 -11.23
C GLU A 61 -4.06 4.25 -12.60
N THR A 62 -4.64 4.76 -13.67
CA THR A 62 -4.09 4.62 -15.03
C THR A 62 -3.64 5.98 -15.57
N ILE A 63 -2.41 6.05 -16.07
CA ILE A 63 -1.80 7.26 -16.64
C ILE A 63 -1.29 6.95 -18.06
N ALA A 64 -1.53 7.86 -19.00
CA ALA A 64 -1.04 7.80 -20.38
C ALA A 64 -0.08 8.96 -20.65
N VAL A 65 1.09 8.66 -21.24
CA VAL A 65 2.19 9.60 -21.52
C VAL A 65 2.58 9.55 -22.99
#